data_AF-A0A9J6PZT6-F1
#
_entry.id   AF-A0A9J6PZT6-F1
#
_cell.length_a   1.000
_cell.length_b   1.000
_cell.length_c   1.000
_cell.angle_alpha   90.00
_cell.angle_beta   90.00
_cell.angle_gamma   90.00
#
_symmetry.space_group_name_H-M   'P 1'
#
loop_
_entity.id
_entity.type
_entity.pdbx_description
1 polymer ?
#
loop_
_entity_poly.entity_id
_entity_poly.type
_entity_poly.pdbx_seq_one_letter_code
_entity_poly.pdbx_strand_id
1 'polypeptide(L)'
;MRIHPDSWWAMTPRWRCLGWILSSALLLLGVPGTQMRERDRQNAVFQAQRVQDADANARLWASVRKLTPAAEPVSAGMVRPFSPLEFDAPELRLVRWQPGNAGGELVVEATWAQIPALFVTLAQRDVAVGRFSIQPERETLQIVMQLERQDAG
;
A
#
# COMPACT_ATOMS: atom_id res chain seq x y z
N MET A 1 -12.08 63.46 1.70
CA MET A 1 -12.30 62.94 3.07
C MET A 1 -10.97 62.45 3.61
N ARG A 2 -10.30 63.24 4.46
CA ARG A 2 -9.07 62.86 5.16
C ARG A 2 -9.46 62.23 6.49
N ILE A 3 -9.18 60.95 6.66
CA ILE A 3 -9.45 60.23 7.91
C ILE A 3 -8.39 60.70 8.91
N HIS A 4 -8.81 61.45 9.94
CA HIS A 4 -7.90 61.92 10.99
C HIS A 4 -7.45 60.74 11.88
N PRO A 5 -6.14 60.51 12.05
CA PRO A 5 -5.61 59.39 12.83
C PRO A 5 -5.92 59.49 14.34
N ASP A 6 -6.24 60.68 14.85
CA ASP A 6 -6.46 60.92 16.28
C ASP A 6 -7.89 60.61 16.76
N SER A 7 -8.83 60.36 15.83
CA SER A 7 -10.20 59.94 16.17
C SER A 7 -10.25 58.58 16.89
N TRP A 8 -9.20 57.77 16.73
CA TRP A 8 -9.08 56.44 17.31
C TRP A 8 -8.74 56.45 18.81
N TRP A 9 -8.19 57.56 19.31
CA TRP A 9 -7.81 57.72 20.73
C TRP A 9 -8.95 58.21 21.63
N ALA A 10 -9.96 58.88 21.07
CA ALA A 10 -11.15 59.34 21.80
C ALA A 10 -12.23 58.26 21.96
N MET A 11 -12.04 57.09 21.36
CA MET A 11 -13.03 56.01 21.33
C MET A 11 -12.87 55.08 22.54
N THR A 12 -13.97 54.78 23.24
CA THR A 12 -13.95 53.97 24.47
C THR A 12 -13.29 52.59 24.22
N PRO A 13 -12.51 52.05 25.18
CA PRO A 13 -11.72 50.82 25.00
C PRO A 13 -12.53 49.62 24.45
N ARG A 14 -13.81 49.55 24.80
CA ARG A 14 -14.76 48.51 24.35
C ARG A 14 -14.95 48.49 22.83
N TRP A 15 -15.05 49.66 22.19
CA TRP A 15 -15.23 49.76 20.74
C TRP A 15 -13.98 49.36 19.96
N ARG A 16 -12.80 49.59 20.52
CA ARG A 16 -11.53 49.12 19.95
C ARG A 16 -11.43 47.61 20.00
N CYS A 17 -11.79 46.99 21.14
CA CYS A 17 -11.84 45.53 21.25
C CYS A 17 -12.82 44.92 20.25
N LEU A 18 -14.02 45.49 20.09
CA LEU A 18 -15.00 45.02 19.12
C LEU A 18 -14.47 45.13 17.67
N GLY A 19 -13.81 46.23 17.32
CA GLY A 19 -13.19 46.39 16.00
C GLY A 19 -12.11 45.34 15.71
N TRP A 20 -11.24 45.06 16.69
CA TRP A 20 -10.23 44.01 16.57
C TRP A 20 -10.83 42.61 16.47
N ILE A 21 -11.87 42.31 17.27
CA ILE A 21 -12.59 41.04 17.23
C ILE A 21 -13.26 40.85 15.88
N LEU A 22 -13.93 41.88 15.34
CA LEU A 22 -14.62 41.81 14.06
C LEU A 22 -13.62 41.61 12.91
N SER A 23 -12.49 42.32 12.91
CA SER A 23 -11.43 42.18 11.91
C SER A 23 -10.78 40.79 11.96
N SER A 24 -10.47 40.31 13.17
CA SER A 24 -9.92 38.96 13.38
C SER A 24 -10.90 37.88 12.94
N ALA A 25 -12.19 38.03 13.28
CA ALA A 25 -13.24 37.11 12.85
C ALA A 25 -13.39 37.09 11.33
N LEU A 26 -13.29 38.25 10.65
CA LEU A 26 -13.36 38.34 9.20
C LEU A 26 -12.17 37.63 8.52
N LEU A 27 -10.95 37.80 9.06
CA LEU A 27 -9.75 37.12 8.57
C LEU A 27 -9.82 35.61 8.80
N LEU A 28 -10.27 35.17 9.98
CA LEU A 28 -10.43 33.76 10.33
C LEU A 28 -11.53 33.07 9.53
N LEU A 29 -12.56 33.77 9.08
CA LEU A 29 -13.64 33.21 8.26
C LEU A 29 -13.34 33.25 6.75
N GLY A 30 -12.64 34.28 6.27
CA GLY A 30 -12.35 34.44 4.84
C GLY A 30 -11.25 33.52 4.31
N VAL A 31 -10.16 33.34 5.08
CA VAL A 31 -9.00 32.52 4.71
C VAL A 31 -9.31 31.02 4.56
N PRO A 32 -10.08 30.35 5.43
CA PRO A 32 -10.38 28.94 5.25
C PRO A 32 -11.29 28.70 4.04
N GLY A 33 -12.18 29.63 3.68
CA GLY A 33 -13.08 29.45 2.53
C GLY A 33 -12.35 29.37 1.19
N THR A 34 -11.32 30.20 1.00
CA THR A 34 -10.49 30.16 -0.22
C THR A 34 -9.52 28.99 -0.22
N GLN A 35 -8.96 28.63 0.95
CA GLN A 35 -8.08 27.48 1.11
C GLN A 35 -8.84 26.14 0.94
N MET A 36 -10.09 26.06 1.39
CA MET A 36 -10.97 24.91 1.21
C MET A 36 -11.27 24.69 -0.28
N ARG A 37 -11.61 25.76 -1.01
CA ARG A 37 -11.89 25.69 -2.44
C ARG A 37 -10.68 25.24 -3.26
N GLU A 38 -9.48 25.65 -2.86
CA GLU A 38 -8.25 25.22 -3.52
C GLU A 38 -7.89 23.77 -3.15
N ARG A 39 -8.14 23.34 -1.91
CA ARG A 39 -8.07 21.92 -1.52
C ARG A 39 -9.07 21.06 -2.27
N ASP A 40 -10.30 21.53 -2.47
CA ASP A 40 -11.32 20.81 -3.23
C ASP A 40 -10.93 20.67 -4.70
N ARG A 41 -10.32 21.72 -5.29
CA ARG A 41 -9.76 21.65 -6.64
C ARG A 41 -8.60 20.66 -6.73
N GLN A 42 -7.66 20.72 -5.81
CA GLN A 42 -6.53 19.78 -5.77
C GLN A 42 -7.03 18.35 -5.58
N ASN A 43 -7.94 18.14 -4.63
CA ASN A 43 -8.58 16.85 -4.41
C ASN A 43 -9.35 16.37 -5.65
N ALA A 44 -10.09 17.24 -6.34
CA ALA A 44 -10.79 16.87 -7.58
C ALA A 44 -9.82 16.43 -8.67
N VAL A 45 -8.66 17.09 -8.82
CA VAL A 45 -7.61 16.68 -9.75
C VAL A 45 -7.00 15.34 -9.35
N PHE A 46 -6.64 15.15 -8.08
CA PHE A 46 -6.11 13.87 -7.58
C PHE A 46 -7.12 12.74 -7.73
N GLN A 47 -8.40 12.99 -7.46
CA GLN A 47 -9.47 12.00 -7.62
C GLN A 47 -9.67 11.65 -9.10
N ALA A 48 -9.68 12.65 -9.99
CA ALA A 48 -9.75 12.42 -11.43
C ALA A 48 -8.59 11.56 -11.93
N GLN A 49 -7.38 11.81 -11.41
CA GLN A 49 -6.20 10.99 -11.72
C GLN A 49 -6.36 9.56 -11.21
N ARG A 50 -6.82 9.36 -9.97
CA ARG A 50 -7.07 8.01 -9.42
C ARG A 50 -8.10 7.22 -10.21
N VAL A 51 -9.16 7.88 -10.70
CA VAL A 51 -10.17 7.21 -11.55
C VAL A 51 -9.55 6.78 -12.88
N GLN A 52 -8.75 7.64 -13.51
CA GLN A 52 -8.05 7.29 -14.75
C GLN A 52 -7.06 6.13 -14.54
N ASP A 53 -6.30 6.17 -13.46
CA ASP A 53 -5.36 5.10 -13.10
C ASP A 53 -6.10 3.79 -12.79
N ALA A 54 -7.23 3.86 -12.09
CA ALA A 54 -8.08 2.72 -11.81
C ALA A 54 -8.67 2.11 -13.08
N ASP A 55 -9.12 2.93 -14.03
CA ASP A 55 -9.64 2.47 -15.32
C ASP A 55 -8.54 1.84 -16.18
N ALA A 56 -7.36 2.46 -16.23
CA ALA A 56 -6.20 1.92 -16.94
C ALA A 56 -5.79 0.56 -16.34
N ASN A 57 -5.68 0.50 -15.01
CA ASN A 57 -5.36 -0.72 -14.29
C ASN A 57 -6.44 -1.80 -14.51
N ALA A 58 -7.73 -1.44 -14.48
CA ALA A 58 -8.84 -2.36 -14.73
C ALA A 58 -8.78 -2.98 -16.14
N ARG A 59 -8.38 -2.22 -17.16
CA ARG A 59 -8.17 -2.73 -18.53
C ARG A 59 -7.00 -3.71 -18.59
N LEU A 60 -5.88 -3.38 -17.96
CA LEU A 60 -4.72 -4.28 -17.86
C LEU A 60 -5.11 -5.58 -17.16
N TRP A 61 -5.79 -5.50 -16.02
CA TRP A 61 -6.30 -6.68 -15.30
C TRP A 61 -7.32 -7.49 -16.10
N ALA A 62 -8.17 -6.84 -16.89
CA ALA A 62 -9.09 -7.55 -17.77
C ALA A 62 -8.35 -8.33 -18.86
N SER A 63 -7.26 -7.80 -19.41
CA SER A 63 -6.43 -8.55 -20.36
C SER A 63 -5.70 -9.72 -19.71
N VAL A 64 -5.14 -9.52 -18.51
CA VAL A 64 -4.45 -10.60 -17.77
C VAL A 64 -5.42 -11.71 -17.36
N ARG A 65 -6.61 -11.36 -16.87
CA ARG A 65 -7.63 -12.37 -16.49
C ARG A 65 -8.07 -13.25 -17.65
N LYS A 66 -8.07 -12.75 -18.88
CA LYS A 66 -8.39 -13.58 -20.07
C LYS A 66 -7.32 -14.65 -20.33
N LEU A 67 -6.10 -14.43 -19.87
CA LEU A 67 -4.98 -15.36 -20.02
C LEU A 67 -4.90 -16.36 -18.87
N THR A 68 -5.61 -16.11 -17.76
CA THR A 68 -5.62 -17.00 -16.60
C THR A 68 -6.72 -18.05 -16.78
N PRO A 69 -6.39 -19.35 -16.83
CA PRO A 69 -7.40 -20.41 -16.75
C PRO A 69 -8.21 -20.23 -15.46
N ALA A 70 -9.50 -20.59 -15.49
CA ALA A 70 -10.31 -20.63 -14.27
C ALA A 70 -9.57 -21.48 -13.24
N ALA A 71 -9.10 -20.84 -12.16
CA ALA A 71 -8.37 -21.54 -11.11
C ALA A 71 -9.28 -22.64 -10.59
N GLU A 72 -8.90 -23.91 -10.81
CA GLU A 72 -9.54 -25.00 -10.11
C GLU A 72 -9.41 -24.70 -8.62
N PRO A 73 -10.50 -24.85 -7.83
CA PRO A 73 -10.39 -24.74 -6.39
C PRO A 73 -9.31 -25.72 -5.97
N VAL A 74 -8.19 -25.21 -5.46
CA VAL A 74 -7.16 -26.02 -4.81
C VAL A 74 -7.92 -26.77 -3.74
N SER A 75 -8.22 -28.04 -4.01
CA SER A 75 -8.91 -28.87 -3.05
C SER A 75 -8.06 -28.82 -1.79
N ALA A 76 -8.69 -28.57 -0.65
CA ALA A 76 -8.09 -28.66 0.67
C ALA A 76 -7.74 -30.12 0.99
N GLY A 77 -6.98 -30.74 0.08
CA GLY A 77 -6.38 -32.03 0.25
C GLY A 77 -5.35 -31.92 1.36
N MET A 78 -5.33 -32.97 2.19
CA MET A 78 -4.45 -33.18 3.33
C MET A 78 -3.16 -32.36 3.26
N VAL A 79 -3.12 -31.29 4.05
CA VAL A 79 -1.99 -30.35 4.11
C VAL A 79 -0.72 -31.13 4.44
N ARG A 80 0.24 -31.15 3.53
CA ARG A 80 1.48 -31.90 3.70
C ARG A 80 2.44 -31.09 4.58
N PRO A 81 3.20 -31.70 5.51
CA PRO A 81 4.22 -30.97 6.24
C PRO A 81 5.22 -30.31 5.29
N PHE A 82 5.59 -29.08 5.63
CA PHE A 82 6.62 -28.31 4.95
C PHE A 82 8.00 -28.95 5.19
N SER A 83 8.78 -29.08 4.12
CA SER A 83 10.18 -29.47 4.17
C SER A 83 11.00 -28.51 3.31
N PRO A 84 12.04 -27.84 3.86
CA PRO A 84 12.88 -26.92 3.09
C PRO A 84 13.59 -27.58 1.90
N LEU A 85 13.94 -28.86 2.03
CA LEU A 85 14.68 -29.61 1.00
C LEU A 85 13.86 -29.91 -0.26
N GLU A 86 12.54 -29.76 -0.20
CA GLU A 86 11.69 -29.91 -1.39
C GLU A 86 11.77 -28.70 -2.33
N PHE A 87 12.42 -27.63 -1.87
CA PHE A 87 12.69 -26.41 -2.63
C PHE A 87 14.14 -26.39 -3.18
N ASP A 88 14.73 -27.56 -3.37
CA ASP A 88 16.00 -27.77 -4.07
C ASP A 88 15.79 -28.72 -5.26
N ALA A 89 15.51 -28.13 -6.42
CA ALA A 89 15.22 -28.79 -7.69
C ALA A 89 16.12 -28.19 -8.81
N PRO A 90 16.23 -28.83 -9.98
CA PRO A 90 17.15 -28.37 -11.05
C PRO A 90 16.93 -26.92 -11.51
N GLU A 91 15.71 -26.41 -11.37
CA GLU A 91 15.27 -25.09 -11.84
C GLU A 91 14.98 -24.10 -10.69
N LEU A 92 15.16 -24.55 -9.45
CA LEU A 92 14.82 -23.82 -8.22
C LEU A 92 15.77 -24.27 -7.10
N ARG A 93 16.68 -23.40 -6.68
CA ARG A 93 17.77 -23.75 -5.78
C ARG A 93 17.55 -23.18 -4.39
N LEU A 94 17.63 -24.03 -3.37
CA LEU A 94 17.59 -23.58 -1.98
C LEU A 94 18.91 -22.88 -1.62
N VAL A 95 18.85 -21.59 -1.31
CA VAL A 95 20.04 -20.83 -0.88
C VAL A 95 20.22 -20.89 0.63
N ARG A 96 19.13 -20.65 1.37
CA ARG A 96 19.18 -20.59 2.83
C ARG A 96 17.83 -20.91 3.44
N TRP A 97 17.86 -21.69 4.52
CA TRP A 97 16.74 -21.89 5.40
C TRP A 97 17.14 -21.50 6.81
N GLN A 98 16.39 -20.57 7.42
CA GLN A 98 16.56 -20.20 8.82
C GLN A 98 15.25 -20.45 9.57
N PRO A 99 15.17 -21.51 10.40
CA PRO A 99 13.97 -21.78 11.16
C PRO A 99 13.73 -20.66 12.18
N GLY A 100 12.47 -20.26 12.33
CA GLY A 100 12.00 -19.31 13.34
C GLY A 100 10.85 -19.90 14.16
N ASN A 101 10.37 -19.16 15.16
CA ASN A 101 9.37 -19.64 16.12
C ASN A 101 8.08 -20.16 15.47
N ALA A 102 7.70 -19.60 14.33
CA ALA A 102 6.44 -19.93 13.66
C ALA A 102 6.62 -20.26 12.18
N GLY A 103 7.80 -20.64 11.67
CA GLY A 103 7.95 -20.99 10.24
C GLY A 103 9.13 -20.37 9.52
N GLY A 104 9.79 -19.35 10.08
CA GLY A 104 11.14 -18.94 9.66
C GLY A 104 11.29 -18.33 8.26
N GLU A 105 12.54 -18.07 7.89
CA GLU A 105 12.93 -17.42 6.64
C GLU A 105 13.46 -18.44 5.63
N LEU A 106 12.90 -18.42 4.42
CA LEU A 106 13.31 -19.24 3.28
C LEU A 106 13.86 -18.35 2.16
N VAL A 107 15.08 -18.63 1.70
CA VAL A 107 15.71 -17.95 0.58
C VAL A 107 15.97 -18.94 -0.55
N VAL A 108 15.46 -18.62 -1.73
CA VAL A 108 15.48 -19.50 -2.90
C VAL A 108 15.93 -18.70 -4.12
N GLU A 109 16.74 -19.31 -4.99
CA GLU A 109 17.10 -18.80 -6.31
C GLU A 109 16.24 -19.50 -7.37
N ALA A 110 15.55 -18.74 -8.20
CA ALA A 110 14.70 -19.30 -9.27
C ALA A 110 14.65 -18.38 -10.48
N THR A 111 14.20 -18.91 -11.63
CA THR A 111 13.84 -18.07 -12.77
C THR A 111 12.42 -17.52 -12.62
N TRP A 112 12.09 -16.42 -13.30
CA TRP A 112 10.75 -15.81 -13.24
C TRP A 112 9.62 -16.79 -13.55
N ALA A 113 9.84 -17.72 -14.49
CA ALA A 113 8.85 -18.71 -14.90
C ALA A 113 8.48 -19.71 -13.78
N GLN A 114 9.38 -19.94 -12.83
CA GLN A 114 9.21 -20.93 -11.76
C GLN A 114 8.52 -20.38 -10.51
N ILE A 115 8.50 -19.04 -10.36
CA ILE A 115 7.92 -18.37 -9.20
C ILE A 115 6.44 -18.77 -8.98
N PRO A 116 5.55 -18.79 -9.99
CA PRO A 116 4.16 -19.20 -9.78
C PRO A 116 4.02 -20.64 -9.25
N ALA A 117 4.81 -21.59 -9.78
CA ALA A 117 4.77 -22.99 -9.36
C ALA A 117 5.27 -23.18 -7.92
N LEU A 118 6.26 -22.39 -7.50
CA LEU A 118 6.74 -22.34 -6.12
C LEU A 118 5.60 -21.99 -5.14
N PHE A 119 4.82 -20.95 -5.44
CA PHE A 119 3.70 -20.54 -4.58
C PHE A 119 2.56 -21.56 -4.55
N VAL A 120 2.27 -22.23 -5.67
CA VAL A 120 1.29 -23.33 -5.71
C VAL A 120 1.73 -24.48 -4.81
N THR A 121 3.02 -24.82 -4.83
CA THR A 121 3.58 -25.89 -4.00
C THR A 121 3.53 -25.50 -2.52
N LEU A 122 3.85 -24.25 -2.17
CA LEU A 122 3.77 -23.73 -0.81
C LEU A 122 2.33 -23.72 -0.28
N ALA A 123 1.34 -23.39 -1.11
CA ALA A 123 -0.06 -23.37 -0.71
C ALA A 123 -0.62 -24.76 -0.32
N GLN A 124 0.06 -25.84 -0.70
CA GLN A 124 -0.29 -27.21 -0.32
C GLN A 124 0.37 -27.66 0.99
N ARG A 125 1.17 -26.80 1.64
CA ARG A 125 1.92 -27.10 2.85
C ARG A 125 1.31 -26.49 4.10
N ASP A 126 1.74 -26.96 5.27
CA ASP A 126 1.31 -26.45 6.60
C ASP A 126 1.90 -25.07 6.94
N VAL A 127 2.28 -24.29 5.91
CA VAL A 127 2.85 -22.96 6.03
C VAL A 127 2.18 -21.99 5.06
N ALA A 128 2.11 -20.72 5.43
CA ALA A 128 1.67 -19.60 4.62
C ALA A 128 2.83 -18.65 4.40
N VAL A 129 2.81 -17.92 3.29
CA VAL A 129 3.80 -16.87 3.02
C VAL A 129 3.28 -15.55 3.60
N GLY A 130 3.83 -15.11 4.73
CA GLY A 130 3.46 -13.84 5.36
C GLY A 130 4.08 -12.63 4.69
N ARG A 131 5.32 -12.76 4.20
CA ARG A 131 6.04 -11.71 3.46
C ARG A 131 6.97 -12.33 2.43
N PHE A 132 7.12 -11.67 1.28
CA PHE A 132 8.14 -12.03 0.30
C PHE A 132 8.80 -10.80 -0.32
N SER A 133 10.02 -10.97 -0.82
CA SER A 133 10.72 -10.02 -1.66
C SER A 133 11.41 -10.76 -2.81
N ILE A 134 11.42 -10.14 -3.99
CA ILE A 134 12.08 -10.68 -5.19
C ILE A 134 13.14 -9.68 -5.59
N GLN A 135 14.39 -10.14 -5.66
CA GLN A 135 15.56 -9.33 -6.00
C GLN A 135 16.29 -9.96 -7.19
N PRO A 136 16.74 -9.16 -8.16
CA PRO A 136 17.56 -9.67 -9.25
C PRO A 136 18.94 -10.08 -8.70
N GLU A 137 19.38 -11.31 -8.97
CA GLU A 137 20.67 -11.83 -8.54
C GLU A 137 21.40 -12.43 -9.76
N ARG A 138 22.35 -11.66 -10.31
CA ARG A 138 23.12 -12.03 -11.52
C ARG A 138 22.23 -12.50 -12.70
N GLU A 139 22.05 -13.82 -12.85
CA GLU A 139 21.29 -14.47 -13.93
C GLU A 139 19.97 -15.10 -13.45
N THR A 140 19.69 -15.07 -12.15
CA THR A 140 18.50 -15.63 -11.51
C THR A 140 17.79 -14.58 -10.65
N LEU A 141 16.64 -14.94 -10.09
CA LEU A 141 15.94 -14.12 -9.11
C LEU A 141 16.09 -14.77 -7.74
N GLN A 142 16.58 -13.98 -6.78
CA GLN A 142 16.58 -14.37 -5.39
C GLN A 142 15.25 -13.97 -4.75
N ILE A 143 14.60 -14.94 -4.14
CA ILE A 143 13.31 -14.78 -3.48
C ILE A 143 13.53 -15.04 -1.99
N VAL A 144 13.25 -14.03 -1.17
CA VAL A 144 13.28 -14.13 0.29
C VAL A 144 11.85 -14.15 0.79
N MET A 145 11.47 -15.21 1.50
CA MET A 145 10.12 -15.42 2.03
C MET A 145 10.17 -15.63 3.53
N GLN A 146 9.24 -15.02 4.25
CA GLN A 146 8.94 -15.31 5.64
C GLN A 146 7.72 -16.23 5.66
N LEU A 147 7.94 -17.45 6.17
CA LEU A 147 6.94 -18.48 6.27
C LEU A 147 6.35 -18.49 7.69
N GLU A 148 5.04 -18.64 7.76
CA GLU A 148 4.26 -18.73 8.99
C GLU A 148 3.50 -20.04 9.01
N ARG A 149 3.47 -20.75 10.13
CA ARG A 149 2.80 -22.03 10.26
C ARG A 149 1.31 -21.79 10.28
N GLN A 150 0.59 -22.52 9.47
CA GLN A 150 -0.86 -22.51 9.53
C GLN A 150 -1.26 -23.40 10.71
N ASP A 151 -1.41 -22.79 11.89
CA ASP A 151 -1.98 -23.48 13.03
C ASP A 151 -3.40 -23.93 12.65
N ALA A 152 -3.64 -25.24 12.71
CA ALA A 152 -4.99 -25.78 12.66
C ALA A 152 -5.72 -25.29 13.91
N GLY A 153 -6.47 -24.19 13.76
CA GLY A 153 -7.43 -23.74 14.78
C GLY A 153 -8.48 -24.80 15.06
#